data_AF-A0A964XVQ0-F1
#
_entry.id   AF-A0A964XVQ0-F1
#
_cell.length_a   1.000
_cell.length_b   1.000
_cell.length_c   1.000
_cell.angle_alpha   90.00
_cell.angle_beta   90.00
_cell.angle_gamma   90.00
#
_symmetry.space_group_name_H-M   'P 1'
#
loop_
_entity.id
_entity.type
_entity.pdbx_description
1 polymer ?
#
loop_
_entity_poly.entity_id
_entity_poly.type
_entity_poly.pdbx_seq_one_letter_code
_entity_poly.pdbx_strand_id
1 'polypeptide(L)'
;GSYRSPRLPDVPTLIEQGVDPRLVGLEGGLPLMAPAGTPEPILQALSKVAVEGANTPRAAQLRETFAIPNKPVNLDETRSEWARVVPIWVKLAVDLGIKLD
;
A
#
# COMPACT_ATOMS: atom_id res chain seq x y z
N GLY A 1 0.65 11.03 6.14
CA GLY A 1 -0.01 9.72 5.93
C GLY A 1 -1.41 9.79 6.47
N SER A 2 -2.29 8.89 6.03
CA SER A 2 -3.71 8.90 6.39
C SER A 2 -3.99 8.42 7.82
N TYR A 3 -3.01 7.79 8.46
CA TYR A 3 -3.07 7.27 9.83
C TYR A 3 -1.76 7.47 10.59
N ARG A 4 -1.82 7.44 11.92
CA ARG A 4 -0.64 7.45 12.80
C ARG A 4 0.01 6.06 12.88
N SER A 5 1.32 6.03 13.10
CA SER A 5 2.02 4.77 13.35
C SER A 5 1.55 4.14 14.67
N PRO A 6 1.23 2.84 14.72
CA PRO A 6 0.89 2.16 15.97
C PRO A 6 2.01 2.21 17.03
N ARG A 7 3.27 2.40 16.61
CA ARG A 7 4.43 2.50 17.50
C ARG A 7 4.72 3.92 17.96
N LEU A 8 4.12 4.93 17.34
CA LEU A 8 4.30 6.34 17.67
C LEU A 8 2.93 7.05 17.69
N PRO A 9 2.00 6.62 18.56
CA PRO A 9 0.62 7.11 18.55
C PRO A 9 0.50 8.60 18.90
N ASP A 10 1.44 9.13 19.68
CA ASP A 10 1.45 10.54 20.11
C ASP A 10 2.08 11.48 19.06
N VAL A 11 2.72 10.94 18.03
CA VAL A 11 3.30 11.73 16.95
C VAL A 11 2.22 12.00 15.90
N PRO A 12 1.81 13.27 15.70
CA PRO A 12 0.81 13.59 14.69
C PRO A 12 1.34 13.35 13.28
N THR A 13 0.46 12.94 12.37
CA THR A 13 0.75 12.90 10.94
C THR A 13 0.96 14.31 10.38
N LEU A 14 1.57 14.41 9.21
CA LEU A 14 1.68 15.69 8.49
C LEU A 14 0.30 16.27 8.11
N ILE A 15 -0.67 15.41 7.79
CA ILE A 15 -2.04 15.83 7.45
C ILE A 15 -2.71 16.47 8.67
N GLU A 16 -2.59 15.87 9.86
CA GLU A 16 -3.11 16.44 11.11
C GLU A 16 -2.46 17.79 11.48
N GLN A 17 -1.28 18.07 10.95
CA GLN A 17 -0.56 19.33 11.13
C GLN A 17 -0.87 20.38 10.05
N GLY A 18 -1.85 20.10 9.17
CA GLY A 18 -2.27 21.01 8.10
C GLY A 18 -1.39 20.97 6.84
N VAL A 19 -0.47 20.01 6.74
CA VAL A 19 0.33 19.79 5.52
C VAL A 19 -0.39 18.74 4.68
N ASP A 20 -1.09 19.18 3.63
CA ASP A 20 -1.85 18.29 2.73
C ASP A 20 -1.51 18.43 1.22
N PRO A 21 -0.23 18.52 0.80
CA PRO A 21 0.08 18.25 -0.59
C PRO A 21 -0.24 16.77 -0.91
N ARG A 22 -0.79 16.50 -2.09
CA ARG A 22 -1.18 15.14 -2.53
C ARG A 22 -0.19 14.03 -2.19
N LEU A 23 1.12 14.33 -2.23
CA LEU A 23 2.20 13.42 -1.84
C LEU A 23 2.05 12.84 -0.43
N VAL A 24 1.69 13.63 0.59
CA VAL A 24 1.67 13.16 1.99
C VAL A 24 0.52 12.21 2.30
N GLY A 25 -0.48 12.16 1.41
CA GLY A 25 -1.60 11.24 1.45
C GLY A 25 -1.36 9.96 0.65
N LEU A 26 -0.24 9.85 -0.08
CA LEU A 26 0.12 8.61 -0.76
C LEU A 26 0.81 7.65 0.21
N GLU A 27 0.45 6.38 0.09
CA GLU A 27 1.05 5.30 0.87
C GLU A 27 1.88 4.40 -0.03
N GLY A 28 3.03 3.96 0.49
CA GLY A 28 3.83 2.92 -0.15
C GLY A 28 3.16 1.56 0.04
N GLY A 29 3.02 0.81 -1.05
CA GLY A 29 2.45 -0.54 -1.05
C GLY A 29 3.51 -1.62 -1.29
N LEU A 30 3.25 -2.82 -0.77
CA LEU A 30 3.99 -4.06 -1.09
C LEU A 30 3.06 -5.06 -1.78
N PRO A 31 2.72 -4.86 -3.07
CA PRO A 31 1.80 -5.73 -3.77
C PRO A 31 2.43 -7.08 -4.13
N LEU A 32 1.63 -8.14 -4.10
CA LEU A 32 1.98 -9.41 -4.75
C LEU A 32 1.72 -9.27 -6.26
N MET A 33 2.76 -9.43 -7.06
CA MET A 33 2.70 -9.27 -8.51
C MET A 33 2.87 -10.60 -9.23
N ALA A 34 2.25 -10.73 -10.41
CA ALA A 34 2.41 -11.86 -11.32
C ALA A 34 2.73 -11.34 -12.74
N PRO A 35 3.35 -12.16 -13.60
CA PRO A 35 3.64 -11.76 -14.99
C PRO A 35 2.37 -11.33 -15.75
N ALA A 36 2.55 -10.38 -16.66
CA ALA A 36 1.49 -9.98 -17.59
C ALA A 36 0.98 -11.19 -18.38
N GLY A 37 -0.34 -11.28 -18.55
CA GLY A 37 -0.99 -12.40 -19.23
C GLY A 37 -1.26 -13.63 -18.35
N THR A 38 -0.92 -13.60 -17.06
CA THR A 38 -1.36 -14.63 -16.11
C THR A 38 -2.89 -14.72 -16.09
N PRO A 39 -3.51 -15.90 -16.32
CA PRO A 39 -4.96 -16.05 -16.36
C PRO A 39 -5.67 -15.55 -15.11
N GLU A 40 -6.83 -14.88 -15.29
CA GLU A 40 -7.63 -14.32 -14.20
C GLU A 40 -7.95 -15.33 -13.08
N PRO A 41 -8.33 -16.60 -13.35
CA PRO A 41 -8.58 -17.57 -12.29
C PRO A 41 -7.37 -17.84 -11.40
N ILE A 42 -6.15 -17.76 -11.94
CA ILE A 42 -4.90 -17.93 -11.18
C ILE A 42 -4.66 -16.71 -10.30
N LEU A 43 -4.88 -15.50 -10.82
CA LEU A 43 -4.76 -14.27 -10.03
C LEU A 43 -5.74 -14.25 -8.86
N GLN A 44 -6.98 -14.66 -9.10
CA GLN A 44 -8.02 -14.78 -8.07
C GLN A 44 -7.63 -15.81 -7.00
N ALA A 45 -7.11 -16.97 -7.40
CA ALA A 45 -6.64 -17.99 -6.47
C ALA A 45 -5.48 -17.48 -5.59
N LEU A 46 -4.49 -16.80 -6.18
CA LEU A 46 -3.37 -16.21 -5.45
C LEU A 46 -3.83 -15.13 -4.46
N SER A 47 -4.73 -14.24 -4.90
CA SER A 47 -5.29 -13.19 -4.04
C SER A 47 -6.04 -13.78 -2.85
N LYS A 48 -6.86 -14.81 -3.09
CA LYS A 48 -7.57 -15.53 -2.01
C LYS A 48 -6.60 -16.07 -0.96
N VAL A 49 -5.56 -16.79 -1.38
CA VAL A 49 -4.55 -17.35 -0.47
C VAL A 49 -3.83 -16.25 0.31
N ALA A 50 -3.48 -15.13 -0.32
CA ALA A 50 -2.81 -14.02 0.34
C ALA A 50 -3.68 -13.36 1.41
N VAL A 51 -4.95 -13.09 1.10
CA VAL A 51 -5.92 -12.49 2.02
C VAL A 51 -6.23 -13.43 3.19
N GLU A 52 -6.47 -14.72 2.91
CA GLU A 52 -6.71 -15.72 3.95
C GLU A 52 -5.47 -15.90 4.86
N GLY A 53 -4.29 -16.01 4.27
CA GLY A 53 -3.02 -16.16 4.98
C GLY A 53 -2.72 -14.97 5.91
N ALA A 54 -3.17 -13.77 5.57
CA ALA A 54 -3.02 -12.58 6.41
C ALA A 54 -3.75 -12.70 7.77
N ASN A 55 -4.73 -13.59 7.90
CA ASN A 55 -5.45 -13.84 9.15
C ASN A 55 -4.77 -14.84 10.08
N THR A 56 -3.64 -15.44 9.68
CA THR A 56 -2.90 -16.35 10.54
C THR A 56 -2.22 -15.64 11.73
N PRO A 57 -2.01 -16.31 12.87
CA PRO A 57 -1.30 -15.74 14.01
C PRO A 57 0.12 -15.26 13.65
N ARG A 58 0.83 -16.03 12.81
CA ARG A 58 2.18 -15.65 12.34
C ARG A 58 2.16 -14.35 11.53
N ALA A 59 1.18 -14.18 10.64
CA ALA A 59 1.05 -12.94 9.88
C ALA A 59 0.66 -11.76 10.77
N ALA A 60 -0.17 -11.97 11.79
CA ALA A 60 -0.49 -10.95 12.78
C ALA A 60 0.75 -10.52 13.58
N GLN A 61 1.55 -11.47 14.06
CA GLN A 61 2.80 -11.20 14.77
C GLN A 61 3.80 -10.43 13.90
N LEU A 62 3.91 -10.77 12.62
CA LEU A 62 4.77 -10.05 11.67
C LEU A 62 4.33 -8.59 11.56
N ARG A 63 3.04 -8.33 11.36
CA ARG A 63 2.52 -6.97 11.27
C ARG A 63 2.75 -6.18 12.55
N GLU A 64 2.53 -6.78 13.71
CA GLU A 64 2.80 -6.15 15.00
C GLU A 64 4.29 -5.81 15.19
N THR A 65 5.16 -6.74 14.80
CA THR A 65 6.62 -6.57 14.90
C THR A 65 7.10 -5.39 14.06
N PHE A 66 6.61 -5.27 12.83
CA PHE A 66 7.01 -4.23 11.87
C PHE A 66 6.10 -2.99 11.87
N ALA A 67 5.16 -2.88 12.81
CA ALA A 67 4.22 -1.77 12.92
C ALA A 67 3.36 -1.54 11.66
N ILE A 68 3.00 -2.61 10.96
CA ILE A 68 2.15 -2.57 9.76
C ILE A 68 0.68 -2.60 10.21
N PRO A 69 -0.08 -1.50 10.08
CA PRO A 69 -1.42 -1.41 10.65
C PRO A 69 -2.51 -2.04 9.77
N ASN A 70 -2.22 -2.28 8.50
CA ASN A 70 -3.16 -2.76 7.50
C ASN A 70 -2.93 -4.23 7.13
N LYS A 71 -3.96 -4.85 6.54
CA LYS A 71 -3.89 -6.18 5.93
C LYS A 71 -3.84 -6.03 4.40
N PRO A 72 -3.35 -7.05 3.67
CA PRO A 72 -3.55 -7.14 2.23
C PRO A 72 -5.04 -7.08 1.88
N VAL A 73 -5.32 -6.46 0.73
CA VAL A 73 -6.65 -6.40 0.13
C VAL A 73 -6.77 -7.39 -1.02
N ASN A 74 -7.99 -7.58 -1.53
CA ASN A 74 -8.23 -8.49 -2.65
C ASN A 74 -7.67 -7.93 -3.98
N LEU A 75 -7.77 -8.73 -5.05
CA LEU A 75 -7.24 -8.40 -6.36
C LEU A 75 -7.85 -7.10 -6.93
N ASP A 76 -9.16 -6.92 -6.81
CA ASP A 76 -9.87 -5.77 -7.40
C ASP A 76 -9.55 -4.46 -6.66
N GLU A 77 -9.48 -4.50 -5.34
CA GLU A 77 -9.03 -3.38 -4.51
C GLU A 77 -7.57 -3.04 -4.79
N THR A 78 -6.71 -4.05 -4.93
CA THR A 78 -5.29 -3.84 -5.29
C THR A 78 -5.17 -3.16 -6.66
N ARG A 79 -5.92 -3.63 -7.67
CA ARG A 79 -5.94 -3.03 -9.01
C ARG A 79 -6.45 -1.60 -8.99
N SER A 80 -7.53 -1.35 -8.26
CA SER A 80 -8.15 -0.03 -8.13
C SER A 80 -7.19 0.96 -7.48
N GLU A 81 -6.51 0.53 -6.42
CA GLU A 81 -5.52 1.35 -5.73
C GLU A 81 -4.32 1.65 -6.63
N TRP A 82 -3.78 0.63 -7.31
CA TRP A 82 -2.66 0.79 -8.24
C TRP A 82 -2.99 1.80 -9.36
N ALA A 83 -4.16 1.65 -9.99
CA ALA A 83 -4.64 2.55 -11.03
C ALA A 83 -4.81 3.99 -10.53
N ARG A 84 -5.16 4.17 -9.25
CA ARG A 84 -5.33 5.47 -8.61
C ARG A 84 -3.99 6.13 -8.29
N VAL A 85 -3.07 5.42 -7.64
CA VAL A 85 -1.87 6.04 -7.05
C VAL A 85 -0.69 6.15 -7.99
N VAL A 86 -0.49 5.19 -8.91
CA VAL A 86 0.67 5.18 -9.80
C VAL A 86 0.75 6.44 -10.68
N PRO A 87 -0.34 6.90 -11.34
CA PRO A 87 -0.29 8.14 -12.11
C PRO A 87 0.07 9.37 -11.27
N ILE A 88 -0.33 9.40 -9.99
CA ILE A 88 -0.02 10.51 -9.08
C ILE A 88 1.47 10.51 -8.75
N TRP A 89 2.04 9.35 -8.40
CA TRP A 89 3.47 9.20 -8.14
C TRP A 89 4.32 9.62 -9.34
N VAL A 90 3.98 9.14 -10.54
CA VAL A 90 4.70 9.47 -11.78
C VAL A 90 4.63 10.98 -12.05
N LYS A 91 3.44 11.58 -11.95
CA LYS A 91 3.28 13.01 -12.19
C LYS A 91 4.09 13.85 -11.20
N LEU A 92 4.07 13.51 -9.92
CA LEU A 92 4.83 14.23 -8.89
C LEU A 92 6.34 14.17 -9.16
N ALA A 93 6.86 13.00 -9.54
CA ALA A 93 8.28 12.87 -9.89
C ALA A 93 8.66 13.76 -11.08
N VAL A 94 7.83 13.79 -12.13
CA VAL A 94 8.03 14.63 -13.32
C VAL A 94 7.96 16.11 -12.98
N ASP A 95 6.91 16.55 -12.28
CA ASP A 95 6.72 17.96 -11.90
C ASP A 95 7.88 18.51 -11.05
N LEU A 96 8.46 17.65 -10.21
CA LEU A 96 9.59 17.98 -9.34
C LEU A 96 10.96 17.82 -10.00
N GLY A 97 11.01 17.36 -11.25
CA GLY A 97 12.27 17.14 -11.97
C GLY A 97 13.13 16.00 -11.40
N ILE A 98 12.52 15.05 -10.69
CA ILE A 98 13.22 13.91 -10.05
C ILE A 98 13.51 12.84 -11.11
N LYS A 99 14.77 12.39 -11.19
CA LYS A 99 15.24 11.30 -12.05
C LYS A 99 16.12 10.33 -11.25
N LEU A 100 16.20 9.09 -11.72
CA LEU A 100 17.04 8.05 -11.10
C LEU A 100 18.30 7.76 -11.94
N ASP A 101 18.47 8.46 -13.06
CA ASP A 101 19.58 8.41 -14.02
C ASP A 101 20.00 9.81 -14.51
#